data_AF-A0A970PMK4-F1
#
_entry.id   AF-A0A970PMK4-F1
#
_cell.length_a   1.000
_cell.length_b   1.000
_cell.length_c   1.000
_cell.angle_alpha   90.00
_cell.angle_beta   90.00
_cell.angle_gamma   90.00
#
_symmetry.space_group_name_H-M   'P 1'
#
loop_
_entity.id
_entity.type
_entity.pdbx_description
1 polymer ?
#
loop_
_entity_poly.entity_id
_entity_poly.type
_entity_poly.pdbx_seq_one_letter_code
_entity_poly.pdbx_strand_id
1 'polypeptide(L)'
;MLTKEEADQLIECPKISIDKKKEHKDLDVLISGVSPVFITMLSLEDKDMRFVLHIKQSPKMYLKLTLHFQTVDNSIPLIRIDYGAGHKNPEISTNNVPNTLIQYQGKRFENNEAHIHYYVEGYALRWAIPLSQDGFPIKSIDSLEDIKKAILAMGNLVNLQTKLHIDIQEEAL
;
A
#
# COMPACT_ATOMS: atom_id res chain seq x y z
N MET A 1 -20.61 1.24 5.14
CA MET A 1 -19.46 0.32 4.98
C MET A 1 -18.97 0.53 3.55
N LEU A 2 -17.66 0.66 3.33
CA LEU A 2 -17.12 0.89 2.00
C LEU A 2 -17.28 -0.38 1.15
N THR A 3 -17.75 -0.25 -0.09
CA THR A 3 -17.81 -1.33 -1.08
C THR A 3 -16.44 -1.51 -1.76
N LYS A 4 -16.27 -2.61 -2.52
CA LYS A 4 -15.05 -2.81 -3.32
C LYS A 4 -14.87 -1.71 -4.37
N GLU A 5 -15.95 -1.35 -5.06
CA GLU A 5 -15.92 -0.37 -6.13
C GLU A 5 -15.54 1.03 -5.61
N GLU A 6 -16.13 1.45 -4.48
CA GLU A 6 -15.74 2.70 -3.84
C GLU A 6 -14.27 2.66 -3.38
N ALA A 7 -13.78 1.53 -2.87
CA ALA A 7 -12.38 1.38 -2.50
C ALA A 7 -11.43 1.52 -3.70
N ASP A 8 -11.81 0.98 -4.86
CA ASP A 8 -11.03 1.11 -6.10
C ASP A 8 -11.00 2.56 -6.59
N GLN A 9 -12.16 3.23 -6.60
CA GLN A 9 -12.24 4.66 -6.93
C GLN A 9 -11.36 5.50 -5.99
N LEU A 10 -11.33 5.19 -4.69
CA LEU A 10 -10.45 5.85 -3.73
C LEU A 10 -8.96 5.58 -3.98
N ILE A 11 -8.59 4.40 -4.45
CA ILE A 11 -7.20 4.08 -4.82
C ILE A 11 -6.82 4.87 -6.08
N GLU A 12 -7.69 4.90 -7.08
CA GLU A 12 -7.45 5.50 -8.39
C GLU A 12 -7.54 7.02 -8.40
N CYS A 13 -8.24 7.66 -7.46
CA CYS A 13 -8.43 9.11 -7.50
C CYS A 13 -7.08 9.86 -7.42
N PRO A 14 -6.88 10.96 -8.18
CA PRO A 14 -5.61 11.69 -8.14
C PRO A 14 -5.37 12.32 -6.77
N LYS A 15 -4.18 12.11 -6.21
CA LYS A 15 -3.80 12.60 -4.87
C LYS A 15 -2.59 13.53 -4.93
N ILE A 16 -2.51 14.48 -4.00
CA ILE A 16 -1.32 15.33 -3.80
C ILE A 16 -0.87 15.26 -2.35
N SER A 17 0.43 15.15 -2.12
CA SER A 17 0.97 15.16 -0.76
C SER A 17 0.89 16.54 -0.13
N ILE A 18 0.76 16.56 1.21
CA ILE A 18 0.66 17.76 2.01
C ILE A 18 1.55 17.70 3.26
N ASP A 19 2.14 18.83 3.64
CA ASP A 19 2.71 19.06 4.98
C ASP A 19 2.16 20.38 5.55
N LYS A 20 1.69 20.36 6.80
CA LYS A 20 1.06 21.52 7.47
C LYS A 20 0.04 22.27 6.60
N LYS A 21 -0.76 21.54 5.82
CA LYS A 21 -1.76 22.03 4.85
C LYS A 21 -1.20 22.68 3.57
N LYS A 22 0.12 22.62 3.33
CA LYS A 22 0.74 23.06 2.08
C LYS A 22 0.88 21.86 1.14
N GLU A 23 0.45 22.03 -0.11
CA GLU A 23 0.63 21.02 -1.15
C GLU A 23 2.06 21.00 -1.68
N HIS A 24 2.53 19.80 -2.02
CA HIS A 24 3.88 19.57 -2.56
C HIS A 24 3.82 18.94 -3.96
N LYS A 25 4.49 19.57 -4.92
CA LYS A 25 4.75 18.96 -6.24
C LYS A 25 5.90 17.97 -6.19
N ASP A 26 6.88 18.23 -5.33
CA ASP A 26 8.05 17.41 -5.11
C ASP A 26 8.20 17.19 -3.60
N LEU A 27 8.55 15.97 -3.19
CA LEU A 27 8.72 15.60 -1.80
C LEU A 27 9.94 14.70 -1.63
N ASP A 28 10.89 15.16 -0.83
CA ASP A 28 12.00 14.34 -0.35
C ASP A 28 11.53 13.44 0.80
N VAL A 29 11.81 12.15 0.69
CA VAL A 29 11.38 11.13 1.65
C VAL A 29 12.60 10.34 2.10
N LEU A 30 12.90 10.44 3.40
CA LEU A 30 13.99 9.72 4.04
C LEU A 30 13.47 8.44 4.70
N ILE A 31 13.97 7.28 4.28
CA ILE A 31 13.67 5.99 4.91
C ILE A 31 14.89 5.55 5.72
N SER A 32 14.75 5.37 7.04
CA SER A 32 15.86 5.01 7.94
C SER A 32 15.74 3.65 8.61
N GLY A 33 14.76 2.81 8.23
CA GLY A 33 14.58 1.46 8.78
C GLY A 33 14.06 1.39 10.24
N VAL A 34 14.32 2.40 11.07
CA VAL A 34 13.93 2.44 12.50
C VAL A 34 12.47 2.86 12.68
N SER A 35 12.02 3.83 11.91
CA SER A 35 10.70 4.45 12.07
C SER A 35 9.87 4.32 10.79
N PRO A 36 8.56 4.05 10.90
CA PRO A 36 7.68 4.14 9.76
C PRO A 36 7.60 5.58 9.25
N VAL A 37 7.44 5.71 7.94
CA VAL A 37 7.25 6.98 7.26
C VAL A 37 5.80 7.10 6.80
N PHE A 38 5.24 8.30 6.95
CA PHE A 38 3.87 8.60 6.59
C PHE A 38 3.84 9.77 5.60
N ILE A 39 3.29 9.53 4.42
CA ILE A 39 3.03 10.58 3.44
C ILE A 39 1.53 10.89 3.49
N THR A 40 1.19 12.07 4.03
CA THR A 40 -0.20 12.53 4.09
C THR A 40 -0.57 13.15 2.75
N MET A 41 -1.77 12.85 2.26
CA MET A 41 -2.24 13.29 0.94
C MET A 41 -3.70 13.75 1.01
N LEU A 42 -4.09 14.59 0.06
CA LEU A 42 -5.48 14.96 -0.23
C LEU A 42 -5.84 14.52 -1.64
N SER A 43 -7.11 14.20 -1.89
CA SER A 43 -7.60 14.11 -3.27
C SER A 43 -7.48 15.48 -3.95
N LEU A 44 -7.20 15.47 -5.25
CA LEU A 44 -7.22 16.69 -6.06
C LEU A 44 -8.65 17.13 -6.40
N GLU A 45 -9.60 16.18 -6.43
CA GLU A 45 -10.99 16.42 -6.79
C GLU A 45 -11.82 16.86 -5.57
N ASP A 46 -11.53 16.30 -4.40
CA ASP A 46 -12.19 16.63 -3.14
C ASP A 46 -11.17 16.75 -2.00
N LYS A 47 -10.97 17.99 -1.52
CA LYS A 47 -9.96 18.31 -0.50
C LYS A 47 -10.35 17.88 0.91
N ASP A 48 -11.59 17.44 1.13
CA ASP A 48 -12.01 16.85 2.40
C ASP A 48 -11.56 15.38 2.51
N MET A 49 -11.30 14.72 1.38
CA MET A 49 -10.81 13.36 1.34
C MET A 49 -9.31 13.30 1.63
N ARG A 50 -8.97 12.63 2.74
CA ARG A 50 -7.61 12.52 3.27
C ARG A 50 -7.10 11.09 3.15
N PHE A 51 -5.82 10.97 2.82
CA PHE A 51 -5.15 9.69 2.67
C PHE A 51 -3.79 9.69 3.36
N VAL A 52 -3.31 8.51 3.74
CA VAL A 52 -1.97 8.32 4.27
C VAL A 52 -1.34 7.10 3.60
N LEU A 53 -0.20 7.31 2.94
CA LEU A 53 0.67 6.23 2.52
C LEU A 53 1.64 5.95 3.66
N HIS A 54 1.49 4.77 4.26
CA HIS A 54 2.33 4.28 5.34
C HIS A 54 3.40 3.35 4.76
N ILE A 55 4.66 3.72 4.96
CA ILE A 55 5.84 2.98 4.52
C ILE A 55 6.52 2.44 5.78
N LYS A 56 6.63 1.12 5.89
CA LYS A 56 7.30 0.46 7.02
C LYS A 56 8.33 -0.52 6.51
N GLN A 57 9.58 -0.33 6.91
CA GLN A 57 10.68 -1.26 6.73
C GLN A 57 11.06 -1.83 8.11
N SER A 58 11.50 -3.09 8.17
CA SER A 58 12.03 -3.68 9.40
C SER A 58 12.89 -4.92 9.10
N PRO A 59 13.75 -5.38 10.03
CA PRO A 59 14.49 -6.63 9.84
C PRO A 59 13.60 -7.88 9.67
N LYS A 60 12.37 -7.86 10.21
CA LYS A 60 11.41 -8.97 10.11
C LYS A 60 10.50 -8.91 8.87
N MET A 61 10.42 -7.75 8.21
CA MET A 61 9.61 -7.52 7.01
C MET A 61 10.37 -6.51 6.16
N TYR A 62 10.89 -6.95 5.01
CA TYR A 62 11.71 -6.12 4.14
C TYR A 62 11.04 -4.80 3.82
N LEU A 63 9.75 -4.83 3.46
CA LEU A 63 9.00 -3.63 3.17
C LEU A 63 7.49 -3.90 3.27
N LYS A 64 6.77 -2.94 3.83
CA LYS A 64 5.31 -2.90 3.84
C LYS A 64 4.83 -1.52 3.43
N LEU A 65 3.99 -1.48 2.42
CA LEU A 65 3.41 -0.25 1.87
C LEU A 65 1.89 -0.33 2.02
N THR A 66 1.25 0.64 2.66
CA THR A 66 -0.21 0.62 2.84
C THR A 66 -0.81 1.99 2.59
N LEU A 67 -1.77 2.06 1.67
CA LEU A 67 -2.62 3.23 1.51
C LEU A 67 -3.81 3.12 2.46
N HIS A 68 -4.03 4.18 3.23
CA HIS A 68 -5.21 4.34 4.06
C HIS A 68 -6.02 5.54 3.60
N PHE A 69 -7.34 5.38 3.56
CA PHE A 69 -8.30 6.49 3.54
C PHE A 69 -8.66 6.88 4.97
N GLN A 70 -8.63 8.18 5.26
CA GLN A 70 -8.91 8.73 6.58
C GLN A 70 -10.34 9.24 6.63
N THR A 71 -11.13 8.69 7.54
CA THR A 71 -12.45 9.23 7.91
C THR A 71 -12.34 9.97 9.24
N VAL A 72 -13.44 10.59 9.68
CA VAL A 72 -13.48 11.29 10.99
C VAL A 72 -13.11 10.36 12.14
N ASP A 73 -13.60 9.12 12.08
CA ASP A 73 -13.50 8.18 13.21
C ASP A 73 -12.49 7.04 12.98
N ASN A 74 -12.03 6.82 11.74
CA ASN A 74 -11.28 5.62 11.39
C ASN A 74 -10.25 5.84 10.28
N SER A 75 -9.29 4.90 10.22
CA SER A 75 -8.36 4.76 9.10
C SER A 75 -8.65 3.45 8.37
N ILE A 76 -9.16 3.56 7.14
CA ILE A 76 -9.59 2.41 6.34
C ILE A 76 -8.44 2.02 5.39
N PRO A 77 -7.81 0.84 5.56
CA PRO A 77 -6.76 0.40 4.65
C PRO A 77 -7.37 -0.08 3.33
N LEU A 78 -6.91 0.50 2.22
CA LEU A 78 -7.49 0.27 0.88
C LEU A 78 -6.70 -0.76 0.06
N ILE A 79 -5.37 -0.65 0.13
CA ILE A 79 -4.44 -1.54 -0.59
C ILE A 79 -3.13 -1.63 0.19
N ARG A 80 -2.53 -2.82 0.19
CA ARG A 80 -1.26 -3.06 0.89
C ARG A 80 -0.37 -4.01 0.11
N ILE A 81 0.92 -3.73 0.09
CA ILE A 81 1.94 -4.64 -0.42
C ILE A 81 2.81 -5.08 0.76
N ASP A 82 2.99 -6.38 0.89
CA ASP A 82 3.81 -7.00 1.92
C ASP A 82 4.99 -7.75 1.25
N TYR A 83 6.22 -7.33 1.55
CA TYR A 83 7.46 -8.04 1.24
C TYR A 83 8.07 -8.56 2.54
N GLY A 84 8.08 -9.89 2.74
CA GLY A 84 8.69 -10.49 3.92
C GLY A 84 7.72 -10.92 5.02
N ALA A 85 6.40 -10.74 4.85
CA ALA A 85 5.40 -11.12 5.85
C ALA A 85 4.60 -12.32 5.37
N GLY A 86 4.32 -13.29 6.25
CA GLY A 86 3.40 -14.39 5.94
C GLY A 86 1.94 -13.98 6.08
N HIS A 87 1.06 -14.64 5.34
CA HIS A 87 -0.38 -14.37 5.36
C HIS A 87 -1.18 -15.64 5.07
N LYS A 88 -2.45 -15.69 5.48
CA LYS A 88 -3.39 -16.72 5.05
C LYS A 88 -4.71 -16.07 4.67
N ASN A 89 -5.13 -16.26 3.42
CA ASN A 89 -6.42 -15.82 2.94
C ASN A 89 -7.55 -16.52 3.72
N PRO A 90 -8.73 -15.90 3.83
CA PRO A 90 -9.91 -16.53 4.43
C PRO A 90 -10.26 -17.87 3.75
N GLU A 91 -10.71 -18.82 4.57
CA GLU A 91 -11.24 -20.12 4.09
C GLU A 91 -12.65 -20.01 3.54
N ILE A 92 -13.38 -18.96 3.94
CA ILE A 92 -14.76 -18.71 3.55
C ILE A 92 -14.77 -17.44 2.70
N SER A 93 -15.30 -17.52 1.49
CA SER A 93 -15.60 -16.39 0.61
C SER A 93 -17.06 -15.96 0.74
N THR A 94 -17.34 -14.73 0.34
CA THR A 94 -18.70 -14.21 0.14
C THR A 94 -18.85 -13.79 -1.32
N ASN A 95 -20.06 -13.42 -1.72
CA ASN A 95 -20.34 -12.86 -3.06
C ASN A 95 -19.61 -11.53 -3.33
N ASN A 96 -19.05 -10.90 -2.29
CA ASN A 96 -18.30 -9.65 -2.40
C ASN A 96 -16.82 -9.87 -2.73
N VAL A 97 -16.35 -11.13 -2.72
CA VAL A 97 -14.97 -11.47 -3.10
C VAL A 97 -14.87 -11.51 -4.63
N PRO A 98 -14.04 -10.65 -5.25
CA PRO A 98 -13.86 -10.66 -6.70
C PRO A 98 -13.32 -12.01 -7.21
N ASN A 99 -13.71 -12.38 -8.43
CA ASN A 99 -13.25 -13.61 -9.09
C ASN A 99 -11.72 -13.67 -9.24
N THR A 100 -11.05 -12.51 -9.33
CA THR A 100 -9.59 -12.43 -9.39
C THR A 100 -8.93 -12.90 -8.08
N LEU A 101 -9.61 -12.73 -6.93
CA LEU A 101 -9.11 -13.12 -5.61
C LEU A 101 -9.59 -14.51 -5.18
N ILE A 102 -10.79 -14.91 -5.59
CA ILE A 102 -11.44 -16.14 -5.09
C ILE A 102 -10.62 -17.41 -5.36
N GLN A 103 -9.85 -17.43 -6.46
CA GLN A 103 -8.95 -18.55 -6.80
C GLN A 103 -7.83 -18.78 -5.76
N TYR A 104 -7.59 -17.80 -4.89
CA TYR A 104 -6.60 -17.86 -3.81
C TYR A 104 -7.24 -18.09 -2.43
N GLN A 105 -8.49 -18.55 -2.36
CA GLN A 105 -9.17 -18.89 -1.11
C GLN A 105 -8.33 -19.89 -0.29
N GLY A 106 -8.22 -19.64 1.01
CA GLY A 106 -7.44 -20.49 1.93
C GLY A 106 -5.93 -20.51 1.69
N LYS A 107 -5.41 -19.86 0.62
CA LYS A 107 -3.99 -19.85 0.30
C LYS A 107 -3.18 -19.28 1.45
N ARG A 108 -2.09 -19.98 1.77
CA ARG A 108 -1.02 -19.49 2.64
C ARG A 108 0.07 -18.86 1.78
N PHE A 109 0.50 -17.69 2.22
CA PHE A 109 1.66 -16.95 1.75
C PHE A 109 2.74 -17.10 2.80
N GLU A 110 3.88 -17.64 2.38
CA GLU A 110 5.05 -17.78 3.26
C GLU A 110 5.78 -16.44 3.38
N ASN A 111 6.66 -16.30 4.39
CA ASN A 111 7.37 -15.04 4.61
C ASN A 111 8.20 -14.58 3.41
N ASN A 112 8.63 -15.49 2.54
CA ASN A 112 9.39 -15.18 1.32
C ASN A 112 8.50 -14.95 0.08
N GLU A 113 7.18 -15.02 0.21
CA GLU A 113 6.23 -14.83 -0.89
C GLU A 113 5.61 -13.43 -0.82
N ALA A 114 6.15 -12.50 -1.61
CA ALA A 114 5.63 -11.14 -1.68
C ALA A 114 4.22 -11.12 -2.30
N HIS A 115 3.32 -10.35 -1.69
CA HIS A 115 1.92 -10.34 -2.07
C HIS A 115 1.26 -8.98 -1.86
N ILE A 116 0.15 -8.78 -2.57
CA ILE A 116 -0.66 -7.57 -2.52
C ILE A 116 -2.05 -7.88 -1.99
N HIS A 117 -2.50 -7.08 -1.05
CA HIS A 117 -3.83 -7.11 -0.48
C HIS A 117 -4.71 -6.05 -1.10
N TYR A 118 -5.94 -6.44 -1.40
CA TYR A 118 -6.99 -5.55 -1.84
C TYR A 118 -8.08 -5.47 -0.79
N TYR A 119 -8.68 -4.29 -0.63
CA TYR A 119 -9.88 -4.15 0.19
C TYR A 119 -10.98 -5.06 -0.38
N VAL A 120 -11.62 -5.84 0.48
CA VAL A 120 -12.81 -6.62 0.15
C VAL A 120 -13.86 -6.33 1.21
N GLU A 121 -15.08 -6.00 0.77
CA GLU A 121 -16.19 -5.68 1.67
C GLU A 121 -16.45 -6.83 2.64
N GLY A 122 -16.52 -6.52 3.93
CA GLY A 122 -16.65 -7.51 5.03
C GLY A 122 -15.33 -8.18 5.45
N TYR A 123 -14.24 -7.99 4.71
CA TYR A 123 -12.92 -8.59 4.99
C TYR A 123 -11.79 -7.57 5.13
N ALA A 124 -11.97 -6.31 4.74
CA ALA A 124 -10.89 -5.33 4.62
C ALA A 124 -9.70 -5.91 3.81
N LEU A 125 -8.46 -5.74 4.28
CA LEU A 125 -7.24 -6.27 3.62
C LEU A 125 -6.92 -7.72 4.00
N ARG A 126 -7.92 -8.59 4.21
CA ARG A 126 -7.67 -10.01 4.50
C ARG A 126 -7.46 -10.87 3.25
N TRP A 127 -7.76 -10.36 2.06
CA TRP A 127 -7.53 -11.09 0.81
C TRP A 127 -6.27 -10.56 0.13
N ALA A 128 -5.43 -11.47 -0.32
CA ALA A 128 -4.21 -11.17 -1.05
C ALA A 128 -4.03 -12.07 -2.26
N ILE A 129 -3.18 -11.64 -3.20
CA ILE A 129 -2.67 -12.46 -4.30
C ILE A 129 -1.14 -12.33 -4.38
N PRO A 130 -0.43 -13.34 -4.91
CA PRO A 130 1.01 -13.24 -5.10
C PRO A 130 1.33 -12.08 -6.03
N LEU A 131 2.37 -11.30 -5.74
CA LEU A 131 2.77 -10.21 -6.64
C LEU A 131 3.09 -10.73 -8.03
N SER A 132 3.58 -11.97 -8.18
CA SER A 132 3.82 -12.59 -9.48
C SER A 132 2.57 -12.73 -10.37
N GLN A 133 1.38 -12.63 -9.79
CA GLN A 133 0.09 -12.73 -10.47
C GLN A 133 -0.64 -11.38 -10.59
N ASP A 134 -0.03 -10.32 -10.08
CA ASP A 134 -0.55 -8.95 -10.12
C ASP A 134 0.20 -8.10 -11.17
N GLY A 135 -0.35 -6.94 -11.57
CA GLY A 135 0.30 -5.99 -12.47
C GLY A 135 1.44 -5.19 -11.83
N PHE A 136 1.57 -5.15 -10.50
CA PHE A 136 2.55 -4.34 -9.79
C PHE A 136 4.00 -4.69 -10.17
N PRO A 137 4.86 -3.75 -10.59
CA PRO A 137 6.10 -4.09 -11.29
C PRO A 137 7.19 -4.72 -10.42
N ILE A 138 7.22 -4.46 -9.10
CA ILE A 138 8.30 -4.93 -8.22
C ILE A 138 7.87 -6.20 -7.51
N LYS A 139 8.46 -7.34 -7.87
CA LYS A 139 8.01 -8.67 -7.40
C LYS A 139 8.78 -9.18 -6.19
N SER A 140 10.01 -8.72 -5.99
CA SER A 140 10.90 -9.05 -4.88
C SER A 140 11.68 -7.82 -4.44
N ILE A 141 12.30 -7.89 -3.25
CA ILE A 141 13.21 -6.87 -2.72
C ILE A 141 14.52 -7.57 -2.42
N ASP A 142 15.54 -7.31 -3.24
CA ASP A 142 16.87 -7.92 -3.11
C ASP A 142 17.94 -6.85 -2.84
N SER A 143 17.58 -5.57 -2.94
CA SER A 143 18.45 -4.42 -2.73
C SER A 143 17.68 -3.19 -2.22
N LEU A 144 18.41 -2.18 -1.73
CA LEU A 144 17.81 -0.89 -1.36
C LEU A 144 17.18 -0.17 -2.57
N GLU A 145 17.75 -0.37 -3.76
CA GLU A 145 17.18 0.20 -5.00
C GLU A 145 15.80 -0.40 -5.30
N ASP A 146 15.57 -1.67 -4.98
CA ASP A 146 14.24 -2.28 -5.14
C ASP A 146 13.22 -1.70 -4.15
N ILE A 147 13.64 -1.37 -2.93
CA ILE A 147 12.79 -0.65 -1.95
C ILE A 147 12.35 0.69 -2.53
N LYS A 148 13.30 1.47 -3.06
CA LYS A 148 13.02 2.75 -3.70
C LYS A 148 12.05 2.59 -4.86
N LYS A 149 12.30 1.64 -5.76
CA LYS A 149 11.40 1.35 -6.90
C LYS A 149 10.01 0.92 -6.43
N ALA A 150 9.89 0.12 -5.38
CA ALA A 150 8.60 -0.31 -4.85
C ALA A 150 7.80 0.87 -4.26
N ILE A 151 8.44 1.77 -3.53
CA ILE A 151 7.80 2.99 -3.00
C ILE A 151 7.31 3.88 -4.15
N LEU A 152 8.14 4.10 -5.17
CA LEU A 152 7.75 4.89 -6.35
C LEU A 152 6.61 4.23 -7.13
N ALA A 153 6.68 2.92 -7.34
CA ALA A 153 5.61 2.16 -8.00
C ALA A 153 4.30 2.18 -7.21
N MET A 154 4.37 2.15 -5.88
CA MET A 154 3.19 2.32 -5.02
C MET A 154 2.61 3.73 -5.16
N GLY A 155 3.44 4.77 -5.22
CA GLY A 155 2.99 6.14 -5.50
C GLY A 155 2.20 6.22 -6.81
N ASN A 156 2.70 5.59 -7.87
CA ASN A 156 1.98 5.51 -9.15
C ASN A 156 0.67 4.71 -9.04
N LEU A 157 0.69 3.55 -8.37
CA LEU A 157 -0.49 2.69 -8.18
C LEU A 157 -1.64 3.43 -7.49
N VAL A 158 -1.32 4.28 -6.52
CA VAL A 158 -2.33 5.06 -5.75
C VAL A 158 -2.61 6.45 -6.34
N ASN A 159 -2.13 6.67 -7.56
CA ASN A 159 -2.27 7.91 -8.33
C ASN A 159 -1.79 9.18 -7.60
N LEU A 160 -0.65 9.08 -6.89
CA LEU A 160 0.01 10.21 -6.27
C LEU A 160 0.69 11.09 -7.33
N GLN A 161 0.26 12.34 -7.44
CA GLN A 161 0.79 13.33 -8.37
C GLN A 161 2.07 14.01 -7.89
N THR A 162 2.37 13.92 -6.58
CA THR A 162 3.65 14.42 -6.04
C THR A 162 4.79 13.54 -6.53
N LYS A 163 5.82 14.16 -7.11
CA LYS A 163 7.07 13.50 -7.42
C LYS A 163 7.85 13.20 -6.15
N LEU A 164 8.07 11.93 -5.88
CA LEU A 164 8.83 11.49 -4.71
C LEU A 164 10.32 11.37 -5.02
N HIS A 165 11.14 11.88 -4.11
CA HIS A 165 12.59 11.75 -4.10
C HIS A 165 12.98 10.91 -2.89
N ILE A 166 13.18 9.60 -3.12
CA ILE A 166 13.47 8.66 -2.03
C ILE A 166 14.97 8.59 -1.78
N ASP A 167 15.35 8.81 -0.52
CA ASP A 167 16.66 8.52 0.04
C ASP A 167 16.51 7.45 1.13
N ILE A 168 17.42 6.49 1.14
CA ILE A 168 17.40 5.37 2.07
C ILE A 168 18.72 5.37 2.82
N GLN A 169 18.65 5.55 4.14
CA GLN A 169 19.84 5.44 4.98
C GLN A 169 20.20 3.97 5.14
N GLU A 170 21.39 3.62 4.67
CA GLU A 170 22.07 2.41 5.10
C GLU A 170 22.37 2.56 6.60
N GLU A 171 21.71 1.76 7.43
CA GLU A 171 22.26 1.54 8.76
C GLU A 171 23.55 0.75 8.60
N ALA A 172 24.63 1.24 9.21
CA ALA A 172 25.81 0.43 9.43
C ALA A 172 25.38 -0.80 10.24
N LEU A 173 25.42 -1.97 9.59
CA LEU A 173 25.15 -3.29 10.18
C LEU A 173 25.92 -3.50 11.49
#